data_AF-A0A925F8B8-F1
#
_entry.id   AF-A0A925F8B8-F1
#
_cell.length_a   1.000
_cell.length_b   1.000
_cell.length_c   1.000
_cell.angle_alpha   90.00
_cell.angle_beta   90.00
_cell.angle_gamma   90.00
#
_symmetry.space_group_name_H-M   'P 1'
#
loop_
_entity.id
_entity.type
_entity.pdbx_description
1 polymer ?
#
loop_
_entity_poly.entity_id
_entity_poly.type
_entity_poly.pdbx_seq_one_letter_code
_entity_poly.pdbx_strand_id
1 'polypeptide(L)'
;MFYPRLAPSARATSVPMPFFRPALRAPGGTVQRDVGWAKTGRPYGPPMTSEVDQAHRETIVNAPAGYTSWNGTFGWQSRFHLSFDLNTNVVTVIVRLYSTATSAVRTAWESAIESRWSRRFSLRESDDRGVVRHTYPIGVDVQWASEAAGAHYTIAGQAAGTRSGGRYGLSGTSSMTDWGTADAVDITHEFGHMLGNAEEYFTTNGTDYTAGGTRQGYRDAGGGIMNNPSENPEQRHFEAIRAAFVALRGLPTERVTLV
;
A
#
# COMPACT_ATOMS: atom_id res chain seq x y z
N MET A 1 42.65 -37.52 -22.26
CA MET A 1 43.36 -38.60 -21.55
C MET A 1 43.73 -38.05 -20.16
N PHE A 2 43.24 -38.70 -19.09
CA PHE A 2 43.50 -38.50 -17.65
C PHE A 2 43.00 -37.21 -16.91
N TYR A 3 41.98 -37.42 -16.07
CA TYR A 3 41.82 -36.86 -14.69
C TYR A 3 42.92 -37.46 -13.76
N PRO A 4 43.28 -36.92 -12.55
CA PRO A 4 42.41 -36.51 -11.42
C PRO A 4 42.91 -35.27 -10.63
N ARG A 5 42.27 -34.69 -9.58
CA ARG A 5 42.00 -35.21 -8.22
C ARG A 5 41.12 -34.23 -7.40
N LEU A 6 40.36 -34.77 -6.44
CA LEU A 6 39.33 -34.15 -5.59
C LEU A 6 39.81 -33.77 -4.16
N ALA A 7 39.20 -32.69 -3.62
CA ALA A 7 38.71 -32.40 -2.24
C ALA A 7 39.73 -32.19 -1.07
N PRO A 8 39.39 -31.49 0.07
CA PRO A 8 38.17 -31.59 0.91
C PRO A 8 37.42 -30.26 1.18
N SER A 9 36.08 -30.21 1.19
CA SER A 9 35.13 -30.50 2.30
C SER A 9 35.26 -29.57 3.53
N ALA A 10 34.43 -28.52 3.56
CA ALA A 10 34.07 -27.80 4.79
C ALA A 10 32.60 -28.08 5.13
N ARG A 11 32.37 -28.59 6.36
CA ARG A 11 31.05 -28.85 6.95
C ARG A 11 30.39 -27.52 7.34
N ALA A 12 29.20 -27.24 6.79
CA ALA A 12 28.29 -26.26 7.35
C ALA A 12 27.22 -26.99 8.18
N THR A 13 27.17 -26.70 9.47
CA THR A 13 26.13 -27.18 10.39
C THR A 13 24.84 -26.41 10.13
N SER A 14 23.85 -27.10 9.57
CA SER A 14 22.49 -26.58 9.38
C SER A 14 21.73 -26.56 10.70
N VAL A 15 21.32 -25.37 11.13
CA VAL A 15 20.30 -25.19 12.18
C VAL A 15 18.93 -25.41 11.54
N PRO A 16 18.03 -26.23 12.12
CA PRO A 16 16.70 -26.46 11.54
C PRO A 16 15.81 -25.24 11.74
N MET A 17 15.40 -24.61 10.64
CA MET A 17 14.32 -23.63 10.61
C MET A 17 12.97 -24.36 10.78
N PRO A 18 12.02 -23.82 11.56
CA PRO A 18 10.70 -24.42 11.70
C PRO A 18 9.94 -24.34 10.37
N PHE A 19 9.60 -25.51 9.83
CA PHE A 19 8.71 -25.66 8.68
C PHE A 19 7.31 -25.16 9.05
N PHE A 20 6.93 -23.97 8.56
CA PHE A 20 5.54 -23.63 8.37
C PHE A 20 5.02 -24.41 7.16
N ARG A 21 4.15 -25.39 7.40
CA ARG A 21 3.40 -26.08 6.35
C ARG A 21 2.40 -25.10 5.73
N PRO A 22 2.35 -24.92 4.40
CA PRO A 22 1.22 -24.26 3.77
C PRO A 22 0.02 -25.20 3.82
N ALA A 23 -1.08 -24.74 4.40
CA ALA A 23 -2.36 -25.44 4.30
C ALA A 23 -2.81 -25.45 2.83
N LEU A 24 -3.12 -26.65 2.32
CA LEU A 24 -3.78 -26.85 1.03
C LEU A 24 -5.10 -26.07 1.00
N ARG A 25 -5.23 -25.17 0.02
CA ARG A 25 -6.37 -24.25 -0.15
C ARG A 25 -7.36 -24.83 -1.15
N ALA A 26 -8.63 -24.93 -0.77
CA ALA A 26 -9.72 -25.26 -1.69
C ALA A 26 -10.08 -24.04 -2.58
N PRO A 27 -10.53 -24.24 -3.82
CA PRO A 27 -10.93 -23.16 -4.72
C PRO A 27 -12.39 -22.75 -4.47
N GLY A 28 -12.68 -21.45 -4.41
CA GLY A 28 -14.05 -20.93 -4.62
C GLY A 28 -14.70 -20.10 -3.50
N GLY A 29 -13.95 -19.42 -2.63
CA GLY A 29 -14.55 -18.47 -1.68
C GLY A 29 -13.72 -17.19 -1.56
N THR A 30 -14.38 -16.04 -1.46
CA THR A 30 -13.80 -14.78 -1.01
C THR A 30 -13.17 -15.04 0.36
N VAL A 31 -11.86 -15.24 0.42
CA VAL A 31 -11.18 -15.52 1.69
C VAL A 31 -11.04 -14.21 2.43
N GLN A 32 -12.05 -13.87 3.22
CA GLN A 32 -11.83 -13.07 4.40
C GLN A 32 -10.86 -13.87 5.27
N ARG A 33 -9.60 -13.41 5.37
CA ARG A 33 -8.62 -14.02 6.26
C ARG A 33 -9.24 -14.04 7.67
N ASP A 34 -9.21 -15.20 8.32
CA ASP A 34 -9.80 -15.39 9.63
C ASP A 34 -9.10 -14.49 10.66
N VAL A 35 -9.73 -13.37 11.03
CA VAL A 35 -9.16 -12.36 11.95
C VAL A 35 -9.25 -12.77 13.42
N GLY A 36 -9.39 -14.07 13.73
CA GLY A 36 -9.16 -14.61 15.08
C GLY A 36 -10.19 -14.23 16.16
N TRP A 37 -11.34 -13.67 15.78
CA TRP A 37 -12.33 -13.08 16.68
C TRP A 37 -13.04 -14.07 17.63
N ALA A 38 -12.90 -15.38 17.43
CA ALA A 38 -13.72 -16.39 18.12
C ALA A 38 -13.12 -16.98 19.42
N LYS A 39 -11.96 -16.54 19.93
CA LYS A 39 -11.22 -17.30 20.97
C LYS A 39 -11.23 -16.76 22.40
N THR A 40 -11.73 -15.57 22.69
CA THR A 40 -11.67 -15.03 24.08
C THR A 40 -12.95 -14.32 24.53
N GLY A 41 -13.91 -15.10 25.02
CA GLY A 41 -14.63 -14.81 26.26
C GLY A 41 -15.72 -13.75 26.30
N ARG A 42 -15.58 -12.59 25.63
CA ARG A 42 -16.64 -11.57 25.41
C ARG A 42 -16.24 -10.66 24.24
N PRO A 43 -16.57 -10.98 22.99
CA PRO A 43 -16.18 -10.13 21.86
C PRO A 43 -16.97 -8.82 21.90
N TYR A 44 -16.33 -7.71 21.59
CA TYR A 44 -16.96 -6.38 21.41
C TYR A 44 -17.90 -6.32 20.19
N GLY A 45 -18.45 -7.46 19.75
CA GLY A 45 -19.18 -7.61 18.50
C GLY A 45 -18.28 -7.87 17.29
N PRO A 46 -18.87 -7.99 16.09
CA PRO A 46 -18.12 -8.01 14.84
C PRO A 46 -17.37 -6.68 14.63
N PRO A 47 -16.32 -6.65 13.80
CA PRO A 47 -15.64 -5.41 13.43
C PRO A 47 -16.61 -4.38 12.85
N MET A 48 -16.38 -3.11 13.17
CA MET A 48 -17.02 -1.99 12.48
C MET A 48 -16.39 -1.86 11.09
N THR A 49 -17.20 -1.66 10.05
CA THR A 49 -16.69 -1.59 8.69
C THR A 49 -17.31 -0.47 7.86
N SER A 50 -16.56 0.03 6.89
CA SER A 50 -17.06 0.96 5.86
C SER A 50 -16.33 0.70 4.55
N GLU A 51 -17.04 0.77 3.43
CA GLU A 51 -16.41 0.95 2.12
C GLU A 51 -16.13 2.45 1.91
N VAL A 52 -14.96 2.74 1.36
CA VAL A 52 -14.58 4.07 0.88
C VAL A 52 -14.54 3.98 -0.64
N ASP A 53 -15.22 4.90 -1.31
CA ASP A 53 -15.21 5.10 -2.76
C ASP A 53 -15.27 6.61 -3.01
N GLN A 54 -14.12 7.22 -3.28
CA GLN A 54 -13.94 8.66 -3.36
C GLN A 54 -13.25 9.07 -4.65
N ALA A 55 -13.82 10.05 -5.34
CA ALA A 55 -13.21 10.66 -6.51
C ALA A 55 -12.14 11.66 -6.08
N HIS A 56 -10.94 11.53 -6.65
CA HIS A 56 -9.83 12.45 -6.46
C HIS A 56 -9.42 13.09 -7.77
N ARG A 57 -8.80 14.26 -7.66
CA ARG A 57 -8.25 15.01 -8.77
C ARG A 57 -6.97 15.67 -8.31
N GLU A 58 -5.99 15.71 -9.19
CA GLU A 58 -4.77 16.49 -9.00
C GLU A 58 -4.46 17.33 -10.22
N THR A 59 -3.61 18.33 -10.05
CA THR A 59 -3.06 19.11 -11.14
C THR A 59 -1.58 19.33 -10.92
N ILE A 60 -0.80 18.87 -11.90
CA ILE A 60 0.65 19.00 -11.93
C ILE A 60 0.99 20.11 -12.93
N VAL A 61 1.82 21.06 -12.50
CA VAL A 61 2.33 22.17 -13.33
C VAL A 61 3.84 22.33 -13.14
N ASN A 62 4.45 23.10 -14.05
CA ASN A 62 5.87 23.44 -14.03
C ASN A 62 6.83 22.24 -14.11
N ALA A 63 6.40 21.10 -14.65
CA ALA A 63 7.31 19.99 -14.93
C ALA A 63 8.38 20.43 -15.95
N PRO A 64 9.68 20.16 -15.72
CA PRO A 64 10.77 20.62 -16.58
C PRO A 64 10.78 19.91 -17.93
N ALA A 65 11.63 20.36 -18.87
CA ALA A 65 11.62 19.95 -20.29
C ALA A 65 11.57 18.42 -20.54
N GLY A 66 12.16 17.60 -19.67
CA GLY A 66 12.13 16.13 -19.75
C GLY A 66 10.87 15.45 -19.21
N TYR A 67 10.01 16.18 -18.50
CA TYR A 67 8.82 15.67 -17.81
C TYR A 67 7.56 16.47 -18.19
N THR A 68 7.61 17.27 -19.26
CA THR A 68 6.49 18.12 -19.67
C THR A 68 5.19 17.36 -19.90
N SER A 69 5.29 16.07 -20.27
CA SER A 69 4.12 15.19 -20.41
C SER A 69 3.39 14.95 -19.10
N TRP A 70 3.97 15.27 -17.94
CA TRP A 70 3.35 15.12 -16.62
C TRP A 70 2.50 16.32 -16.24
N ASN A 71 2.69 17.47 -16.91
CA ASN A 71 1.80 18.61 -16.73
C ASN A 71 0.38 18.24 -17.16
N GLY A 72 -0.60 18.59 -16.34
CA GLY A 72 -2.00 18.33 -16.64
C GLY A 72 -2.83 18.13 -15.38
N THR A 73 -4.08 17.77 -15.61
CA THR A 73 -5.00 17.35 -14.56
C THR A 73 -5.30 15.87 -14.72
N PHE A 74 -5.17 15.14 -13.62
CA PHE A 74 -5.48 13.71 -13.54
C PHE A 74 -6.58 13.48 -12.51
N GLY A 75 -7.40 12.47 -12.74
CA GLY A 75 -8.46 12.07 -11.83
C GLY A 75 -8.46 10.57 -11.66
N TRP A 76 -8.75 10.11 -10.45
CA TRP A 76 -8.82 8.68 -10.11
C TRP A 76 -9.87 8.45 -9.03
N GLN A 77 -10.20 7.17 -8.80
CA GLN A 77 -11.07 6.75 -7.72
C GLN A 77 -10.20 6.06 -6.66
N SER A 78 -10.30 6.51 -5.41
CA SER A 78 -9.77 5.81 -4.25
C SER A 78 -10.84 4.91 -3.67
N ARG A 79 -10.52 3.62 -3.57
CA ARG A 79 -11.39 2.54 -3.15
C ARG A 79 -10.68 1.61 -2.19
N PHE A 80 -11.22 1.48 -1.00
CA PHE A 80 -10.75 0.52 -0.02
C PHE A 80 -11.85 0.24 1.00
N HIS A 81 -11.73 -0.90 1.68
CA HIS A 81 -12.58 -1.27 2.79
C HIS A 81 -11.85 -1.00 4.09
N LEU A 82 -12.44 -0.22 4.99
CA LEU A 82 -11.92 0.01 6.33
C LEU A 82 -12.61 -0.94 7.30
N SER A 83 -11.83 -1.69 8.08
CA SER A 83 -12.32 -2.54 9.16
C SER A 83 -11.65 -2.14 10.46
N PHE A 84 -12.43 -1.88 11.51
CA PHE A 84 -11.94 -1.61 12.85
C PHE A 84 -12.46 -2.68 13.82
N ASP A 85 -11.54 -3.47 14.35
CA ASP A 85 -11.85 -4.55 15.28
C ASP A 85 -11.49 -4.14 16.71
N LEU A 86 -12.51 -3.99 17.55
CA LEU A 86 -12.36 -3.65 18.97
C LEU A 86 -11.70 -4.78 19.80
N ASN A 87 -11.69 -6.02 19.30
CA ASN A 87 -11.07 -7.14 20.00
C ASN A 87 -9.54 -7.10 19.84
N THR A 88 -9.06 -6.68 18.67
CA THR A 88 -7.63 -6.57 18.37
C THR A 88 -7.10 -5.14 18.51
N ASN A 89 -7.99 -4.13 18.58
CA ASN A 89 -7.66 -2.70 18.53
C ASN A 89 -6.84 -2.31 17.29
N VAL A 90 -7.10 -2.96 16.16
CA VAL A 90 -6.42 -2.69 14.87
C VAL A 90 -7.40 -2.07 13.89
N VAL A 91 -6.93 -1.04 13.18
CA VAL A 91 -7.62 -0.49 12.01
C VAL A 91 -6.96 -1.11 10.77
N THR A 92 -7.70 -1.91 10.03
CA THR A 92 -7.22 -2.58 8.82
C THR A 92 -7.82 -1.93 7.59
N VAL A 93 -6.95 -1.49 6.69
CA VAL A 93 -7.28 -1.02 5.34
C VAL A 93 -7.14 -2.21 4.40
N ILE A 94 -8.26 -2.66 3.86
CA ILE A 94 -8.34 -3.80 2.97
C ILE A 94 -8.52 -3.29 1.54
N VAL A 95 -7.58 -3.63 0.66
CA VAL A 95 -7.68 -3.33 -0.77
C VAL A 95 -7.79 -4.63 -1.55
N ARG A 96 -8.93 -4.81 -2.24
CA ARG A 96 -9.22 -6.00 -3.04
C ARG A 96 -8.71 -5.80 -4.45
N LEU A 97 -7.73 -6.59 -4.85
CA LEU A 97 -7.11 -6.51 -6.18
C LEU A 97 -7.44 -7.76 -6.99
N TYR A 98 -7.62 -7.59 -8.30
CA TYR A 98 -7.65 -8.70 -9.25
C TYR A 98 -6.48 -8.57 -10.22
N SER A 99 -5.85 -9.69 -10.58
CA SER A 99 -4.85 -9.74 -11.65
C SER A 99 -4.75 -11.17 -12.19
N THR A 100 -4.44 -11.29 -13.48
CA THR A 100 -4.10 -12.55 -14.13
C THR A 100 -2.64 -12.96 -13.94
N ALA A 101 -1.83 -12.12 -13.28
CA ALA A 101 -0.45 -12.46 -12.93
C ALA A 101 -0.38 -13.73 -12.06
N THR A 102 0.77 -14.40 -12.10
CA THR A 102 0.98 -15.64 -11.33
C THR A 102 0.84 -15.37 -9.82
N SER A 103 0.54 -16.42 -9.04
CA SER A 103 0.46 -16.29 -7.58
C SER A 103 1.75 -15.75 -6.97
N ALA A 104 2.91 -16.17 -7.48
CA ALA A 104 4.21 -15.69 -7.00
C ALA A 104 4.38 -14.17 -7.18
N VAL A 105 4.00 -13.63 -8.35
CA VAL A 105 4.04 -12.18 -8.63
C VAL A 105 3.07 -11.45 -7.70
N ARG A 106 1.84 -11.94 -7.57
CA ARG A 106 0.82 -11.37 -6.68
C ARG A 106 1.28 -11.33 -5.22
N THR A 107 1.90 -12.39 -4.72
CA THR A 107 2.48 -12.44 -3.37
C THR A 107 3.65 -11.48 -3.20
N ALA A 108 4.51 -11.32 -4.21
CA ALA A 108 5.60 -10.36 -4.16
C ALA A 108 5.09 -8.91 -4.07
N TRP A 109 4.10 -8.56 -4.89
CA TRP A 109 3.45 -7.25 -4.85
C TRP A 109 2.77 -6.97 -3.50
N GLU A 110 1.97 -7.92 -3.02
CA GLU A 110 1.32 -7.87 -1.70
C GLU A 110 2.35 -7.62 -0.60
N SER A 111 3.43 -8.41 -0.55
CA SER A 111 4.46 -8.27 0.48
C SER A 111 5.17 -6.91 0.43
N ALA A 112 5.48 -6.40 -0.78
CA ALA A 112 6.08 -5.08 -0.95
C ALA A 112 5.17 -3.97 -0.44
N ILE A 113 3.88 -4.01 -0.78
CA ILE A 113 2.88 -3.03 -0.35
C ILE A 113 2.68 -3.09 1.16
N GLU A 114 2.38 -4.25 1.71
CA GLU A 114 2.05 -4.40 3.13
C GLU A 114 3.25 -4.05 4.01
N SER A 115 4.48 -4.43 3.63
CA SER A 115 5.69 -4.05 4.39
C SER A 115 5.98 -2.55 4.33
N ARG A 116 5.54 -1.87 3.27
CA ARG A 116 5.75 -0.43 3.11
C ARG A 116 4.74 0.38 3.90
N TRP A 117 3.46 0.01 3.86
CA TRP A 117 2.37 0.83 4.39
C TRP A 117 1.87 0.40 5.79
N SER A 118 1.96 -0.89 6.14
CA SER A 118 1.45 -1.36 7.44
C SER A 118 2.29 -0.87 8.61
N ARG A 119 1.62 -0.55 9.71
CA ARG A 119 2.18 -0.21 11.02
C ARG A 119 3.18 0.95 10.98
N ARG A 120 3.06 1.84 9.99
CA ARG A 120 3.88 3.06 9.88
C ARG A 120 3.37 4.18 10.75
N PHE A 121 2.04 4.32 10.80
CA PHE A 121 1.36 5.29 11.65
C PHE A 121 0.22 4.60 12.40
N SER A 122 -0.20 5.24 13.47
CA SER A 122 -1.34 4.84 14.29
C SER A 122 -2.34 5.98 14.40
N LEU A 123 -3.61 5.63 14.60
CA LEU A 123 -4.67 6.57 14.92
C LEU A 123 -4.74 6.69 16.44
N ARG A 124 -4.44 7.88 16.96
CA ARG A 124 -4.54 8.20 18.38
C ARG A 124 -5.88 8.88 18.63
N GLU A 125 -6.72 8.26 19.44
CA GLU A 125 -8.01 8.79 19.87
C GLU A 125 -7.88 9.44 21.25
N SER A 126 -8.33 10.69 21.35
CA SER A 126 -8.41 11.46 22.59
C SER A 126 -9.86 11.72 22.97
N ASP A 127 -10.12 12.00 24.25
CA ASP A 127 -11.42 12.51 24.72
C ASP A 127 -11.54 14.04 24.52
N ASP A 128 -12.69 14.58 24.92
CA ASP A 128 -13.01 16.01 24.77
C ASP A 128 -12.10 16.93 25.62
N ARG A 129 -11.28 16.36 26.52
CA ARG A 129 -10.27 17.08 27.32
C ARG A 129 -8.87 16.93 26.74
N GLY A 130 -8.73 16.29 25.57
CA GLY A 130 -7.45 16.02 24.92
C GLY A 130 -6.66 14.85 25.54
N VAL A 131 -7.25 14.08 26.45
CA VAL A 131 -6.58 12.94 27.07
C VAL A 131 -6.64 11.74 26.12
N VAL A 132 -5.47 11.21 25.77
CA VAL A 132 -5.35 10.02 24.93
C VAL A 132 -6.02 8.82 25.60
N ARG A 133 -6.98 8.22 24.92
CA ARG A 133 -7.70 7.02 25.38
C ARG A 133 -7.16 5.76 24.72
N HIS A 134 -6.94 5.83 23.40
CA HIS A 134 -6.55 4.68 22.62
C HIS A 134 -5.55 5.05 21.52
N THR A 135 -4.79 4.07 21.05
CA THR A 135 -3.94 4.17 19.88
C THR A 135 -4.11 2.89 19.07
N TYR A 136 -4.49 3.06 17.80
CA TYR A 136 -4.84 1.98 16.90
C TYR A 136 -3.81 1.92 15.76
N PRO A 137 -2.95 0.90 15.69
CA PRO A 137 -2.05 0.77 14.55
C PRO A 137 -2.86 0.56 13.27
N ILE A 138 -2.41 1.20 12.19
CA ILE A 138 -3.00 1.02 10.86
C ILE A 138 -2.32 -0.17 10.19
N GLY A 139 -3.09 -1.21 9.86
CA GLY A 139 -2.66 -2.33 9.02
C GLY A 139 -3.17 -2.15 7.59
N VAL A 140 -2.37 -2.56 6.61
CA VAL A 140 -2.79 -2.74 5.22
C VAL A 140 -2.86 -4.25 4.95
N ASP A 141 -3.96 -4.70 4.35
CA ASP A 141 -4.18 -6.09 3.93
C ASP A 141 -4.60 -6.09 2.45
N VAL A 142 -3.71 -6.58 1.59
CA VAL A 142 -4.00 -6.72 0.16
C VAL A 142 -4.65 -8.07 -0.07
N GLN A 143 -5.86 -8.06 -0.63
CA GLN A 143 -6.63 -9.27 -0.87
C GLN A 143 -6.80 -9.52 -2.37
N TRP A 144 -6.35 -10.68 -2.83
CA TRP A 144 -6.53 -11.09 -4.22
C TRP A 144 -7.92 -11.70 -4.45
N ALA A 145 -8.78 -10.95 -5.13
CA ALA A 145 -10.08 -11.43 -5.60
C ALA A 145 -9.91 -12.53 -6.66
N SER A 146 -10.84 -13.49 -6.68
CA SER A 146 -10.88 -14.54 -7.70
C SER A 146 -11.35 -14.02 -9.05
N GLU A 147 -12.14 -12.95 -9.06
CA GLU A 147 -12.76 -12.35 -10.24
C GLU A 147 -12.66 -10.83 -10.19
N ALA A 148 -12.56 -10.19 -11.37
CA ALA A 148 -12.46 -8.74 -11.50
C ALA A 148 -13.65 -8.00 -10.87
N ALA A 149 -14.86 -8.55 -10.97
CA ALA A 149 -16.08 -7.92 -10.45
C ALA A 149 -16.12 -7.80 -8.92
N GLY A 150 -15.34 -8.61 -8.19
CA GLY A 150 -15.24 -8.56 -6.73
C GLY A 150 -14.10 -7.68 -6.22
N ALA A 151 -13.28 -7.12 -7.11
CA ALA A 151 -12.12 -6.31 -6.76
C ALA A 151 -12.46 -4.81 -6.76
N HIS A 152 -11.72 -4.06 -5.93
CA HIS A 152 -11.67 -2.60 -6.01
C HIS A 152 -10.96 -2.17 -7.30
N TYR A 153 -9.88 -2.89 -7.68
CA TYR A 153 -9.08 -2.61 -8.87
C TYR A 153 -8.67 -3.88 -9.62
N THR A 154 -8.53 -3.75 -10.94
CA THR A 154 -7.92 -4.77 -11.80
C THR A 154 -6.54 -4.29 -12.23
N ILE A 155 -5.53 -5.11 -11.97
CA ILE A 155 -4.11 -4.83 -12.21
C ILE A 155 -3.62 -5.67 -13.39
N ALA A 156 -3.15 -4.99 -14.42
CA ALA A 156 -2.43 -5.59 -15.54
C ALA A 156 -0.94 -5.73 -15.19
N GLY A 157 -0.44 -6.97 -15.23
CA GLY A 157 0.99 -7.24 -15.06
C GLY A 157 1.76 -6.97 -16.35
N GLN A 158 2.77 -6.12 -16.26
CA GLN A 158 3.66 -5.74 -17.35
C GLN A 158 5.01 -6.45 -17.19
N ALA A 159 5.57 -6.94 -18.29
CA ALA A 159 6.90 -7.54 -18.26
C ALA A 159 7.93 -6.51 -17.79
N ALA A 160 9.00 -6.98 -17.13
CA ALA A 160 10.07 -6.10 -16.68
C ALA A 160 10.66 -5.31 -17.86
N GLY A 161 10.85 -3.99 -17.68
CA GLY A 161 11.41 -3.10 -18.71
C GLY A 161 10.43 -2.65 -19.80
N THR A 162 9.15 -3.03 -19.72
CA THR A 162 8.11 -2.51 -20.62
C THR A 162 7.93 -1.01 -20.38
N ARG A 163 7.93 -0.20 -21.45
CA ARG A 163 7.81 1.27 -21.39
C ARG A 163 6.40 1.77 -21.77
N SER A 164 5.37 1.02 -21.39
CA SER A 164 3.98 1.37 -21.74
C SER A 164 3.58 2.70 -21.08
N GLY A 165 2.89 3.59 -21.82
CA GLY A 165 2.31 4.83 -21.29
C GLY A 165 3.26 6.03 -21.16
N GLY A 166 4.54 5.93 -21.52
CA GLY A 166 5.48 7.06 -21.55
C GLY A 166 5.85 7.69 -20.18
N ARG A 167 5.20 7.25 -19.10
CA ARG A 167 5.44 7.63 -17.70
C ARG A 167 5.72 6.37 -16.88
N TYR A 168 6.78 5.65 -17.22
CA TYR A 168 7.10 4.38 -16.56
C TYR A 168 8.08 4.61 -15.40
N GLY A 169 7.78 3.99 -14.28
CA GLY A 169 8.72 3.66 -13.22
C GLY A 169 9.84 2.76 -13.74
N LEU A 170 10.92 2.64 -12.95
CA LEU A 170 12.17 2.02 -13.38
C LEU A 170 12.01 0.53 -13.73
N SER A 171 10.96 -0.11 -13.22
CA SER A 171 10.73 -1.56 -13.36
C SER A 171 9.45 -1.94 -14.14
N GLY A 172 8.85 -0.99 -14.87
CA GLY A 172 7.71 -1.24 -15.77
C GLY A 172 6.33 -0.97 -15.19
N THR A 173 6.24 -0.50 -13.95
CA THR A 173 5.01 0.09 -13.39
C THR A 173 4.79 1.46 -13.99
N SER A 174 3.61 1.75 -14.50
CA SER A 174 3.32 3.04 -15.17
C SER A 174 2.05 3.73 -14.71
N SER A 175 1.21 3.03 -13.93
CA SER A 175 0.00 3.58 -13.36
C SER A 175 -0.52 2.72 -12.21
N MET A 176 -1.55 3.22 -11.53
CA MET A 176 -2.30 2.51 -10.49
C MET A 176 -2.83 1.13 -10.91
N THR A 177 -2.97 0.87 -12.21
CA THR A 177 -3.50 -0.40 -12.75
C THR A 177 -2.54 -1.14 -13.68
N ASP A 178 -1.33 -0.63 -13.92
CA ASP A 178 -0.32 -1.24 -14.79
C ASP A 178 1.00 -1.41 -14.04
N TRP A 179 1.27 -2.63 -13.55
CA TRP A 179 2.37 -2.90 -12.62
C TRP A 179 3.44 -3.81 -13.23
N GLY A 180 4.71 -3.48 -13.02
CA GLY A 180 5.80 -4.35 -13.41
C GLY A 180 5.80 -5.65 -12.60
N THR A 181 5.85 -6.81 -13.26
CA THR A 181 5.81 -8.12 -12.56
C THR A 181 7.02 -8.40 -11.67
N ALA A 182 8.10 -7.63 -11.83
CA ALA A 182 9.31 -7.70 -11.00
C ALA A 182 9.49 -6.44 -10.12
N ASP A 183 8.52 -5.52 -10.14
CA ASP A 183 8.60 -4.27 -9.42
C ASP A 183 8.12 -4.42 -7.97
N ALA A 184 8.92 -3.95 -7.03
CA ALA A 184 8.62 -3.95 -5.60
C ALA A 184 8.71 -2.54 -4.99
N VAL A 185 8.96 -1.51 -5.82
CA VAL A 185 9.24 -0.15 -5.38
C VAL A 185 8.14 0.77 -5.88
N ASP A 186 7.99 0.90 -7.21
CA ASP A 186 7.06 1.88 -7.77
C ASP A 186 5.60 1.46 -7.53
N ILE A 187 5.30 0.15 -7.47
CA ILE A 187 3.97 -0.35 -7.11
C ILE A 187 3.48 0.14 -5.73
N THR A 188 4.40 0.44 -4.82
CA THR A 188 4.04 0.88 -3.47
C THR A 188 3.62 2.35 -3.46
N HIS A 189 4.14 3.13 -4.41
CA HIS A 189 3.68 4.49 -4.70
C HIS A 189 2.31 4.47 -5.40
N GLU A 190 2.16 3.61 -6.42
CA GLU A 190 0.88 3.44 -7.12
C GLU A 190 -0.25 3.00 -6.17
N PHE A 191 0.07 2.13 -5.21
CA PHE A 191 -0.85 1.75 -4.15
C PHE A 191 -1.24 2.95 -3.27
N GLY A 192 -0.35 3.92 -3.06
CA GLY A 192 -0.66 5.17 -2.37
C GLY A 192 -1.80 5.95 -3.02
N HIS A 193 -1.89 5.97 -4.36
CA HIS A 193 -3.03 6.56 -5.07
C HIS A 193 -4.34 5.83 -4.76
N MET A 194 -4.31 4.50 -4.62
CA MET A 194 -5.51 3.72 -4.24
C MET A 194 -6.05 4.13 -2.87
N LEU A 195 -5.18 4.63 -1.99
CA LEU A 195 -5.52 5.18 -0.66
C LEU A 195 -5.93 6.67 -0.70
N GLY A 196 -5.96 7.29 -1.88
CA GLY A 196 -6.40 8.67 -2.09
C GLY A 196 -5.29 9.71 -2.09
N ASN A 197 -4.03 9.29 -2.13
CA ASN A 197 -2.89 10.21 -2.17
C ASN A 197 -2.66 10.77 -3.57
N ALA A 198 -2.42 12.07 -3.66
CA ALA A 198 -1.95 12.71 -4.89
C ALA A 198 -0.45 12.46 -5.08
N GLU A 199 0.00 12.70 -6.30
CA GLU A 199 1.42 12.84 -6.63
C GLU A 199 2.07 13.96 -5.82
N GLU A 200 3.36 13.81 -5.56
CA GLU A 200 4.17 14.83 -4.89
C GLU A 200 5.31 15.29 -5.77
N TYR A 201 5.04 15.40 -7.08
CA TYR A 201 6.01 15.84 -8.07
C TYR A 201 5.87 17.32 -8.40
N PHE A 202 6.99 17.95 -8.72
CA PHE A 202 7.09 19.32 -9.23
C PHE A 202 6.19 20.28 -8.46
N THR A 203 5.26 20.97 -9.12
CA THR A 203 4.16 21.66 -8.45
C THR A 203 2.88 20.83 -8.59
N THR A 204 2.43 20.19 -7.51
CA THR A 204 1.18 19.42 -7.49
C THR A 204 0.17 20.05 -6.54
N ASN A 205 -1.05 20.29 -7.03
CA ASN A 205 -2.15 20.93 -6.28
C ASN A 205 -1.75 22.27 -5.63
N GLY A 206 -0.85 23.01 -6.26
CA GLY A 206 -0.33 24.29 -5.77
C GLY A 206 0.83 24.18 -4.78
N THR A 207 1.19 22.98 -4.33
CA THR A 207 2.37 22.72 -3.50
C THR A 207 3.61 22.56 -4.38
N ASP A 208 4.64 23.36 -4.14
CA ASP A 208 5.92 23.27 -4.86
C ASP A 208 6.90 22.32 -4.14
N TYR A 209 7.03 21.10 -4.67
CA TYR A 209 7.97 20.08 -4.22
C TYR A 209 9.39 20.28 -4.74
N THR A 210 9.62 21.25 -5.64
CA THR A 210 10.98 21.63 -6.07
C THR A 210 11.68 22.55 -5.05
N ALA A 211 10.97 23.02 -4.02
CA ALA A 211 11.46 24.01 -3.05
C ALA A 211 12.08 25.24 -3.75
N GLY A 212 11.32 25.87 -4.64
CA GLY A 212 11.76 27.01 -5.43
C GLY A 212 12.84 26.67 -6.46
N GLY A 213 12.84 25.43 -6.98
CA GLY A 213 13.84 24.93 -7.93
C GLY A 213 15.16 24.46 -7.31
N THR A 214 15.26 24.36 -5.98
CA THR A 214 16.46 23.86 -5.29
C THR A 214 16.54 22.33 -5.25
N ARG A 215 15.41 21.65 -5.44
CA ARG A 215 15.27 20.19 -5.56
C ARG A 215 14.80 19.81 -6.97
N GLN A 216 14.96 18.53 -7.33
CA GLN A 216 14.48 18.04 -8.61
C GLN A 216 12.95 18.08 -8.70
N GLY A 217 12.26 17.95 -7.56
CA GLY A 217 10.81 17.80 -7.48
C GLY A 217 10.33 16.45 -7.97
N TYR A 218 11.20 15.47 -8.14
CA TYR A 218 10.85 14.11 -8.57
C TYR A 218 11.92 13.15 -8.08
N ARG A 219 11.49 12.11 -7.34
CA ARG A 219 12.37 11.12 -6.69
C ARG A 219 13.46 11.75 -5.84
N ASP A 220 13.14 12.85 -5.16
CA ASP A 220 14.05 13.50 -4.24
C ASP A 220 14.20 12.68 -2.96
N ALA A 221 15.36 12.78 -2.31
CA ALA A 221 15.52 12.26 -0.96
C ALA A 221 14.75 13.14 0.06
N GLY A 222 14.07 12.51 1.02
CA GLY A 222 13.17 13.15 1.97
C GLY A 222 11.92 13.76 1.32
N GLY A 223 11.45 13.19 0.21
CA GLY A 223 10.21 13.60 -0.46
C GLY A 223 8.99 12.81 0.00
N GLY A 224 9.19 11.67 0.66
CA GLY A 224 8.14 10.71 0.98
C GLY A 224 7.79 9.83 -0.22
N ILE A 225 7.06 8.73 0.03
CA ILE A 225 6.78 7.71 -1.01
C ILE A 225 6.07 8.25 -2.25
N MET A 226 5.24 9.28 -2.10
CA MET A 226 4.48 9.90 -3.19
C MET A 226 5.34 10.86 -4.04
N ASN A 227 6.58 11.16 -3.64
CA ASN A 227 7.58 11.84 -4.46
C ASN A 227 8.73 10.90 -4.86
N ASN A 228 9.08 9.95 -3.99
CA ASN A 228 10.15 9.00 -4.21
C ASN A 228 9.70 7.62 -3.73
N PRO A 229 9.28 6.73 -4.64
CA PRO A 229 8.77 5.40 -4.29
C PRO A 229 9.74 4.53 -3.47
N SER A 230 11.04 4.87 -3.44
CA SER A 230 12.02 4.18 -2.58
C SER A 230 11.90 4.53 -1.09
N GLU A 231 11.20 5.62 -0.76
CA GLU A 231 11.06 6.14 0.60
C GLU A 231 9.86 5.55 1.36
N ASN A 232 9.77 5.86 2.64
CA ASN A 232 8.63 5.47 3.45
C ASN A 232 7.46 6.44 3.22
N PRO A 233 6.21 5.99 3.43
CA PRO A 233 5.09 6.91 3.49
C PRO A 233 5.25 7.83 4.71
N GLU A 234 4.71 9.03 4.58
CA GLU A 234 4.70 10.07 5.61
C GLU A 234 3.30 10.23 6.19
N GLN A 235 3.19 10.93 7.33
CA GLN A 235 1.95 11.00 8.09
C GLN A 235 0.76 11.47 7.25
N ARG A 236 0.97 12.50 6.41
CA ARG A 236 -0.07 13.05 5.54
C ARG A 236 -0.66 12.02 4.57
N HIS A 237 0.09 10.96 4.23
CA HIS A 237 -0.37 9.92 3.32
C HIS A 237 -1.44 8.99 3.91
N PHE A 238 -1.74 9.14 5.21
CA PHE A 238 -2.75 8.38 5.94
C PHE A 238 -3.99 9.23 6.31
N GLU A 239 -4.08 10.49 5.88
CA GLU A 239 -5.18 11.38 6.25
C GLU A 239 -6.55 10.89 5.74
N ALA A 240 -6.61 10.29 4.55
CA ALA A 240 -7.84 9.68 4.04
C ALA A 240 -8.32 8.50 4.93
N ILE A 241 -7.38 7.69 5.44
CA ILE A 241 -7.66 6.60 6.37
C ILE A 241 -8.16 7.16 7.71
N ARG A 242 -7.54 8.23 8.21
CA ARG A 242 -7.99 8.93 9.42
C ARG A 242 -9.42 9.46 9.25
N ALA A 243 -9.70 10.14 8.14
CA ALA A 243 -11.02 10.70 7.85
C ALA A 243 -12.09 9.59 7.78
N ALA A 244 -11.78 8.48 7.11
CA ALA A 244 -12.67 7.31 7.04
C ALA A 244 -12.90 6.68 8.43
N PHE A 245 -11.87 6.59 9.27
CA PHE A 245 -12.02 6.07 10.65
C PHE A 245 -12.86 6.99 11.53
N VAL A 246 -12.65 8.31 11.46
CA VAL A 246 -13.45 9.31 12.17
C VAL A 246 -14.92 9.18 11.79
N ALA A 247 -15.22 9.07 10.50
CA ALA A 247 -16.57 8.85 10.01
C ALA A 247 -17.17 7.52 10.49
N LEU A 248 -16.40 6.42 10.40
CA LEU A 248 -16.80 5.10 10.88
C LEU A 248 -17.16 5.09 12.37
N ARG A 249 -16.41 5.84 13.19
CA ARG A 249 -16.61 5.94 14.64
C ARG A 249 -17.64 6.99 15.05
N GLY A 250 -18.08 7.85 14.13
CA GLY A 250 -18.93 9.01 14.46
C GLY A 250 -18.25 10.00 15.42
N LEU A 251 -16.93 10.16 15.31
CA LEU A 251 -16.15 11.06 16.16
C LEU A 251 -15.96 12.43 15.48
N PRO A 252 -15.71 13.51 16.25
CA PRO A 252 -15.12 14.73 15.73
C PRO A 252 -13.69 14.52 15.21
N THR A 253 -13.32 15.23 14.13
CA THR A 253 -12.01 15.07 13.47
C THR A 253 -10.83 15.42 14.38
N GLU A 254 -10.99 16.40 15.26
CA GLU A 254 -9.99 16.83 16.23
C GLU A 254 -9.69 15.79 17.32
N ARG A 255 -10.58 14.81 17.50
CA ARG A 255 -10.40 13.73 18.49
C ARG A 255 -9.52 12.60 18.02
N VAL A 256 -9.17 12.55 16.73
CA VAL A 256 -8.31 11.52 16.17
C VAL A 256 -7.13 12.17 15.46
N THR A 257 -5.91 11.82 15.83
CA THR A 257 -4.68 12.29 15.18
C THR A 257 -3.85 11.11 14.68
N LEU A 258 -3.06 11.31 13.63
CA LEU A 258 -2.04 10.34 13.22
C LEU A 258 -0.76 10.54 14.05
N VAL A 259 -0.14 9.43 14.47
CA VAL A 259 1.11 9.40 15.26
C VAL A 259 2.02 8.26 14.86
#